data_AF-A0A9D7F1L9-F1
#
_entry.id   AF-A0A9D7F1L9-F1
#
_cell.length_a   1.000
_cell.length_b   1.000
_cell.length_c   1.000
_cell.angle_alpha   90.00
_cell.angle_beta   90.00
_cell.angle_gamma   90.00
#
_symmetry.space_group_name_H-M   'P 1'
#
loop_
_entity.id
_entity.type
_entity.pdbx_description
1 polymer ?
#
loop_
_entity_poly.entity_id
_entity_poly.type
_entity_poly.pdbx_seq_one_letter_code
_entity_poly.pdbx_strand_id
1 'polypeptide(L)' 'MQKIRLELTLDQVNLIIQALGDLPFKEVYELIGAINAQASKQLSSNSSPGLEEEDFKNRGADEQ' A
#
# COMPACT_ATOMS: atom_id res chain seq x y z
N MET A 1 -7.88 22.66 7.60
CA MET A 1 -7.90 22.21 6.18
C MET A 1 -8.78 20.99 6.06
N GLN A 2 -9.65 20.91 5.05
CA GLN A 2 -10.43 19.70 4.79
C GLN A 2 -9.57 18.66 4.05
N LYS A 3 -9.77 17.37 4.37
CA LYS A 3 -9.13 16.24 3.70
C LYS A 3 -10.18 15.54 2.84
N ILE A 4 -9.82 15.23 1.59
CA ILE A 4 -10.62 14.40 0.69
C ILE A 4 -9.84 13.12 0.38
N ARG A 5 -10.56 12.01 0.16
CA ARG A 5 -9.98 10.75 -0.31
C ARG A 5 -10.28 10.62 -1.80
N LEU A 6 -9.24 10.40 -2.59
CA LEU A 6 -9.34 10.11 -4.02
C LEU A 6 -9.03 8.63 -4.24
N GLU A 7 -9.86 7.95 -5.02
CA GLU A 7 -9.56 6.61 -5.53
C GLU A 7 -9.03 6.76 -6.94
N LEU A 8 -7.74 6.44 -7.11
CA LEU A 8 -7.01 6.59 -8.36
C LEU A 8 -6.29 5.27 -8.67
N THR A 9 -6.18 4.96 -9.95
CA THR A 9 -5.33 3.88 -10.43
C THR A 9 -3.85 4.27 -10.33
N LEU A 10 -2.97 3.27 -10.36
CA LEU A 10 -1.52 3.49 -10.35
C LEU A 10 -1.07 4.36 -11.53
N ASP A 11 -1.65 4.15 -12.72
CA ASP A 11 -1.34 4.95 -13.91
C ASP A 11 -1.71 6.42 -13.75
N GLN A 12 -2.88 6.70 -13.16
CA GLN A 12 -3.30 8.07 -12.85
C GLN A 12 -2.38 8.72 -11.82
N VAL A 13 -1.94 7.96 -10.81
CA VAL A 13 -0.97 8.47 -9.81
C VAL A 13 0.37 8.79 -10.47
N ASN A 14 0.87 7.92 -11.35
CA ASN A 14 2.13 8.17 -12.08
C ASN A 14 2.04 9.41 -12.97
N LEU A 15 0.91 9.62 -13.66
CA LEU A 15 0.68 10.83 -14.46
C LEU A 15 0.72 12.10 -13.60
N ILE A 16 0.10 12.06 -12.42
CA ILE A 16 0.13 13.20 -11.48
C ILE A 16 1.57 13.46 -11.01
N ILE A 17 2.32 12.43 -10.63
CA ILE A 17 3.72 12.59 -10.20
C ILE A 17 4.57 13.18 -11.32
N GLN A 18 4.37 12.73 -12.57
CA GLN A 18 5.07 13.27 -13.73
C GLN A 18 4.75 14.75 -13.94
N ALA A 19 3.46 15.13 -13.89
CA ALA A 19 3.04 16.52 -14.03
C ALA A 19 3.55 17.41 -12.88
N LEU A 20 3.65 16.89 -11.66
CA LEU A 20 4.27 17.59 -10.53
C LEU A 20 5.77 17.77 -10.73
N GLY A 21 6.44 16.85 -11.44
CA GLY A 21 7.86 16.95 -11.79
C GLY A 21 8.20 18.14 -12.71
N ASP A 22 7.23 18.67 -13.45
CA ASP A 22 7.39 19.86 -14.29
C ASP A 22 7.37 21.18 -13.49
N LEU A 23 7.04 21.13 -12.20
CA LEU A 23 7.02 22.28 -11.29
C LEU A 23 8.32 22.39 -10.46
N PRO A 24 8.62 23.57 -9.88
CA PRO A 24 9.78 23.73 -9.01
C PRO A 24 9.74 22.75 -7.82
N PHE A 25 10.82 21.98 -7.64
CA PHE A 25 10.90 20.91 -6.61
C PHE A 25 10.45 21.36 -5.21
N LYS A 26 10.80 22.58 -4.79
CA LYS A 26 10.43 23.17 -3.49
C LYS A 26 8.91 23.21 -3.23
N GLU A 27 8.10 23.21 -4.28
CA GLU A 27 6.63 23.31 -4.19
C GLU A 27 5.97 21.93 -4.19
N VAL A 28 6.65 20.91 -4.71
CA VAL A 28 6.06 19.58 -4.95
C VAL A 28 6.64 18.46 -4.11
N TYR A 29 7.81 18.64 -3.48
CA TYR A 29 8.48 17.53 -2.77
C TYR A 29 7.63 16.93 -1.63
N GLU A 30 6.94 17.76 -0.85
CA GLU A 30 6.05 17.28 0.22
C GLU A 30 4.83 16.54 -0.35
N LEU A 31 4.28 17.04 -1.46
CA LEU A 31 3.12 16.45 -2.11
C LEU A 31 3.45 15.08 -2.71
N ILE A 32 4.56 14.98 -3.44
CA ILE A 32 5.05 13.70 -4.00
C ILE A 32 5.35 12.70 -2.88
N GLY A 33 5.99 13.17 -1.79
CA GLY A 33 6.22 12.34 -0.60
C GLY A 33 4.93 11.80 0.02
N ALA A 34 3.91 12.65 0.16
CA ALA A 34 2.61 12.26 0.71
C ALA A 34 1.85 11.27 -0.19
N ILE A 35 1.97 11.39 -1.51
CA ILE A 35 1.39 10.44 -2.48
C ILE A 35 2.10 9.09 -2.39
N ASN A 36 3.44 9.09 -2.41
CA ASN A 36 4.23 7.86 -2.31
C ASN A 36 3.97 7.10 -1.00
N ALA A 37 3.89 7.80 0.14
CA ALA A 37 3.59 7.17 1.42
C ALA A 37 2.21 6.49 1.44
N GLN A 38 1.21 7.09 0.79
CA GLN A 38 -0.13 6.50 0.67
C GLN A 38 -0.14 5.28 -0.24
N ALA A 39 0.56 5.34 -1.38
CA ALA A 39 0.67 4.22 -2.31
C ALA A 39 1.36 3.00 -1.66
N SER A 40 2.50 3.22 -1.01
CA SER A 40 3.23 2.16 -0.30
C SER A 40 2.39 1.50 0.79
N LYS A 41 1.62 2.29 1.55
CA LYS A 41 0.73 1.74 2.59
C LYS A 41 -0.34 0.82 1.99
N GLN A 42 -0.92 1.20 0.85
CA GLN A 42 -1.95 0.40 0.18
C GLN A 42 -1.38 -0.88 -0.43
N LEU A 43 -0.19 -0.81 -1.03
CA LEU A 43 0.46 -1.98 -1.62
C LEU A 43 0.93 -2.99 -0.56
N SER A 44 1.47 -2.52 0.56
CA SER A 44 1.90 -3.37 1.68
C SER A 44 0.73 -4.08 2.38
N SER A 45 -0.46 -3.45 2.44
CA SER A 45 -1.65 -4.06 3.05
C SER A 45 -2.25 -5.20 2.24
N ASN A 46 -1.88 -5.37 0.96
CA ASN A 46 -2.32 -6.51 0.15
C ASN A 46 -1.47 -7.78 0.37
N SER A 47 -0.47 -7.71 1.26
CA SER A 47 0.34 -8.86 1.66
C SER A 47 -0.12 -9.36 3.03
N SER A 48 -1.30 -9.97 3.10
CA SER A 48 -1.65 -10.83 4.24
C SER A 48 -1.01 -12.20 4.01
N PRO A 49 -0.03 -12.62 4.83
CA PRO A 49 0.30 -14.02 4.92
C PRO A 49 -0.83 -14.68 5.73
N GLY A 50 -1.85 -15.16 5.02
CA GLY A 50 -2.68 -16.24 5.52
C GLY A 50 -1.82 -17.50 5.48
N LEU A 51 -1.13 -17.81 6.58
CA LEU A 51 -0.60 -19.15 6.80
C LEU A 51 -1.36 -19.72 8.00
N GLU A 52 -2.26 -20.62 7.68
CA GLU A 52 -3.06 -21.45 8.56
C GLU A 52 -2.12 -22.33 9.41
N GLU A 53 -1.93 -21.99 10.70
CA GLU A 53 -1.30 -22.85 11.69
C GLU A 53 -2.37 -23.56 12.54
N GLU A 54 -3.29 -24.30 11.90
CA GLU A 54 -4.31 -25.11 12.61
C GLU A 54 -4.26 -26.61 12.28
N ASP A 55 -3.12 -27.16 11.80
CA ASP A 55 -3.04 -28.59 11.39
C ASP A 55 -2.10 -29.47 12.25
N PHE A 56 -1.25 -28.91 13.12
CA PHE A 56 -0.26 -29.71 13.85
C PHE A 56 -0.78 -30.44 15.10
N LYS A 57 -2.01 -30.19 15.57
CA LYS A 57 -2.48 -30.74 16.85
C LYS A 57 -3.29 -32.04 16.75
N ASN A 58 -3.67 -32.47 15.56
CA ASN A 58 -4.62 -33.58 15.39
C ASN A 58 -4.02 -34.93 14.97
N ARG A 59 -2.68 -35.09 15.00
CA ARG A 59 -1.98 -36.29 14.50
C ARG A 59 -1.33 -37.16 15.58
N GLY A 60 -1.79 -37.09 16.82
CA GLY A 60 -1.22 -37.84 17.96
C GLY A 60 -2.24 -38.59 18.83
N ALA A 61 -3.46 -38.80 18.35
CA ALA A 61 -4.52 -39.46 19.10
C ALA A 61 -5.13 -40.64 18.33
N ASP A 62 -4.30 -41.47 17.71
CA ASP A 62 -4.67 -42.83 17.33
C ASP A 62 -3.39 -43.56 16.93
N GLU A 63 -2.86 -44.39 17.83
CA GLU A 63 -2.20 -45.67 17.54
C GLU A 63 -1.67 -46.29 18.86
N GLN A 64 -2.58 -47.07 19.46
CA GLN A 64 -2.39 -48.32 20.24
C GLN A 64 -1.37 -48.38 21.39
#